data_AF-A0A7Y6ZJ89-F1
#
_entry.id   AF-A0A7Y6ZJ89-F1
#
_cell.length_a   1.000
_cell.length_b   1.000
_cell.length_c   1.000
_cell.angle_alpha   90.00
_cell.angle_beta   90.00
_cell.angle_gamma   90.00
#
_symmetry.space_group_name_H-M   'P 1'
#
loop_
_entity.id
_entity.type
_entity.pdbx_description
1 polymer ?
#
loop_
_entity_poly.entity_id
_entity_poly.type
_entity_poly.pdbx_seq_one_letter_code
_entity_poly.pdbx_strand_id
1 'polypeptide(L)'
;MKQSIKINFLALLLLLSLPSLAQDEYPFTYGEELEFEVSYGWFNLADATMKIGKKAETINEKPHFKIDVFGKTKGAATIFGRVNDNWGTIWDMESRLPSVSYRHIEEGKYRKHEKVFFDQQKEKARMQLFDKENKFLKEEKEYRLPGKVQDIVSGFYYLRTLDLSNLQVGDTVEILGFFDKEIYNINLIYEGQERIETEIGEKDTFIFSPQIPKNKLFRGEFPVTVWVTQDQNKIPVKIKANLFLGSLNLELKSARGLRY
;
A
#
# COMPACT_ATOMS: atom_id res chain seq x y z
N MET A 1 -68.18 31.43 15.98
CA MET A 1 -68.16 30.09 16.58
C MET A 1 -67.00 29.32 15.95
N LYS A 2 -66.02 28.87 16.76
CA LYS A 2 -64.90 27.93 16.43
C LYS A 2 -63.81 28.44 15.48
N GLN A 3 -62.52 28.20 15.65
CA GLN A 3 -61.69 27.67 16.74
C GLN A 3 -60.25 28.13 16.41
N SER A 4 -59.54 28.69 17.37
CA SER A 4 -58.14 29.09 17.25
C SER A 4 -57.24 27.86 17.20
N ILE A 5 -56.58 27.62 16.07
CA ILE A 5 -55.51 26.62 15.95
C ILE A 5 -54.23 27.28 16.49
N LYS A 6 -53.93 27.05 17.78
CA LYS A 6 -52.60 27.29 18.35
C LYS A 6 -51.72 26.11 17.92
N ILE A 7 -50.96 26.28 16.85
CA ILE A 7 -49.88 25.34 16.50
C ILE A 7 -48.77 25.56 17.53
N ASN A 8 -48.60 24.57 18.41
CA ASN A 8 -47.46 24.48 19.32
C ASN A 8 -46.18 24.45 18.50
N PHE A 9 -45.43 25.54 18.50
CA PHE A 9 -44.10 25.66 17.88
C PHE A 9 -43.01 24.83 18.58
N LEU A 10 -43.39 23.98 19.56
CA LEU A 10 -42.48 23.26 20.46
C LEU A 10 -42.29 21.78 20.11
N ALA A 11 -42.78 21.33 18.94
CA ALA A 11 -42.68 19.94 18.50
C ALA A 11 -41.86 19.75 17.20
N LEU A 12 -41.00 20.71 16.85
CA LEU A 12 -40.13 20.63 15.66
C LEU A 12 -38.64 20.87 16.00
N LEU A 13 -38.18 20.33 17.13
CA LEU A 13 -36.78 20.38 17.56
C LEU A 13 -36.24 19.02 18.05
N LEU A 14 -36.94 17.93 17.72
CA LEU A 14 -36.43 16.57 17.82
C LEU A 14 -36.56 15.95 16.44
N LEU A 15 -35.49 16.02 15.64
CA LEU A 15 -35.12 15.09 14.58
C LEU A 15 -34.06 15.79 13.73
N LEU A 16 -32.80 15.42 13.97
CA LEU A 16 -31.63 15.45 13.09
C LEU A 16 -30.32 15.55 13.91
N SER A 17 -30.25 14.90 15.06
CA SER A 17 -28.99 14.23 15.42
C SER A 17 -28.92 12.97 14.57
N LEU A 18 -28.64 13.12 13.28
CA LEU A 18 -28.09 11.99 12.53
C LEU A 18 -26.85 11.58 13.33
N PRO A 19 -26.75 10.33 13.84
CA PRO A 19 -25.44 9.87 14.21
C PRO A 19 -24.61 10.09 12.96
N SER A 20 -23.59 10.94 13.07
CA SER A 20 -22.49 10.89 12.12
C SER A 20 -22.07 9.44 12.16
N LEU A 21 -22.48 8.65 11.16
CA LEU A 21 -21.83 7.37 10.92
C LEU A 21 -20.37 7.76 10.87
N ALA A 22 -19.62 7.32 11.87
CA ALA A 22 -18.18 7.43 11.85
C ALA A 22 -17.80 6.73 10.54
N GLN A 23 -17.54 7.53 9.52
CA GLN A 23 -17.00 7.04 8.28
C GLN A 23 -15.65 6.51 8.73
N ASP A 24 -15.41 5.19 8.65
CA ASP A 24 -14.10 4.63 8.95
C ASP A 24 -13.07 5.48 8.21
N GLU A 25 -12.39 6.37 8.94
CA GLU A 25 -11.53 7.33 8.30
C GLU A 25 -10.24 6.60 7.98
N TYR A 26 -10.01 6.34 6.69
CA TYR A 26 -8.74 5.75 6.27
C TYR A 26 -7.58 6.66 6.67
N PRO A 27 -6.39 6.09 7.00
CA PRO A 27 -5.14 6.83 7.21
C PRO A 27 -4.65 7.69 6.03
N PHE A 28 -5.40 7.71 4.94
CA PHE A 28 -5.05 8.29 3.66
C PHE A 28 -6.29 8.83 2.96
N THR A 29 -6.08 9.61 1.90
CA THR A 29 -7.16 10.21 1.11
C THR A 29 -6.74 10.39 -0.35
N TYR A 30 -7.66 10.87 -1.17
CA TYR A 30 -7.41 11.15 -2.58
C TYR A 30 -6.32 12.21 -2.76
N GLY A 31 -5.44 11.97 -3.73
CA GLY A 31 -4.34 12.88 -4.02
C GLY A 31 -3.15 12.77 -3.07
N GLU A 32 -3.17 11.83 -2.12
CA GLU A 32 -1.97 11.48 -1.35
C GLU A 32 -0.83 11.11 -2.30
N GLU A 33 0.37 11.62 -2.02
CA GLU A 33 1.58 11.34 -2.76
C GLU A 33 2.77 11.24 -1.80
N LEU A 34 3.46 10.10 -1.83
CA LEU A 34 4.65 9.81 -1.04
C LEU A 34 5.82 9.59 -2.00
N GLU A 35 6.85 10.42 -1.91
CA GLU A 35 8.06 10.32 -2.74
C GLU A 35 9.21 9.78 -1.90
N PHE A 36 9.92 8.79 -2.44
CA PHE A 36 11.02 8.11 -1.79
C PHE A 36 12.27 8.15 -2.66
N GLU A 37 13.42 8.19 -2.01
CA GLU A 37 14.72 7.99 -2.63
C GLU A 37 15.23 6.58 -2.33
N VAL A 38 15.65 5.87 -3.38
CA VAL A 38 16.32 4.58 -3.28
C VAL A 38 17.82 4.81 -3.38
N SER A 39 18.58 4.34 -2.39
CA SER A 39 20.04 4.41 -2.39
C SER A 39 20.67 3.05 -2.09
N TYR A 40 21.90 2.84 -2.58
CA TYR A 40 22.75 1.74 -2.17
C TYR A 40 24.01 2.31 -1.50
N GLY A 41 24.14 2.07 -0.20
CA GLY A 41 25.08 2.83 0.63
C GLY A 41 24.74 4.33 0.56
N TRP A 42 25.68 5.15 0.12
CA TRP A 42 25.53 6.60 -0.05
C TRP A 42 25.20 7.03 -1.50
N PHE A 43 25.01 6.08 -2.41
CA PHE A 43 24.74 6.39 -3.82
C PHE A 43 23.25 6.30 -4.13
N ASN A 44 22.67 7.39 -4.61
CA ASN A 44 21.25 7.44 -5.00
C ASN A 44 21.05 6.76 -6.36
N LEU A 45 20.18 5.75 -6.39
CA LEU A 45 19.96 4.89 -7.53
C LEU A 45 18.66 5.20 -8.26
N ALA A 46 17.58 5.45 -7.53
CA ALA A 46 16.24 5.59 -8.10
C ALA A 46 15.36 6.50 -7.24
N ASP A 47 14.26 6.97 -7.84
CA ASP A 47 13.12 7.51 -7.12
C ASP A 47 11.99 6.48 -7.13
N ALA A 48 11.21 6.44 -6.05
CA ALA A 48 9.93 5.77 -6.02
C ALA A 48 8.82 6.73 -5.61
N THR A 49 7.62 6.58 -6.15
CA THR A 49 6.48 7.43 -5.82
C THR A 49 5.25 6.58 -5.64
N MET A 50 4.59 6.71 -4.50
CA MET A 50 3.27 6.12 -4.24
C MET A 50 2.23 7.22 -4.35
N LYS A 51 1.13 6.97 -5.06
CA LYS A 51 0.13 8.00 -5.36
C LYS A 51 -1.28 7.44 -5.35
N ILE A 52 -2.17 8.11 -4.63
CA ILE A 52 -3.62 7.88 -4.71
C ILE A 52 -4.23 8.83 -5.75
N GLY A 53 -5.08 8.29 -6.62
CA GLY A 53 -5.86 9.06 -7.58
C GLY A 53 -6.63 10.21 -6.91
N LYS A 54 -6.90 11.28 -7.65
CA LYS A 54 -7.59 12.48 -7.11
C LYS A 54 -9.10 12.30 -6.93
N LYS A 55 -9.64 11.16 -7.34
CA LYS A 55 -11.07 10.82 -7.28
C LYS A 55 -11.23 9.31 -7.18
N ALA A 56 -12.42 8.86 -6.78
CA ALA A 56 -12.79 7.46 -6.79
C ALA A 56 -12.70 6.86 -8.20
N GLU A 57 -12.19 5.64 -8.29
CA GLU A 57 -12.59 4.74 -9.38
C GLU A 57 -13.86 4.00 -8.96
N THR A 58 -14.68 3.59 -9.92
CA THR A 58 -15.91 2.84 -9.64
C THR A 58 -15.89 1.52 -10.38
N ILE A 59 -16.01 0.42 -9.64
CA ILE A 59 -16.17 -0.92 -10.19
C ILE A 59 -17.43 -1.51 -9.55
N ASN A 60 -18.37 -1.97 -10.36
CA ASN A 60 -19.65 -2.52 -9.91
C ASN A 60 -20.36 -1.61 -8.89
N GLU A 61 -20.42 -0.30 -9.19
CA GLU A 61 -21.05 0.74 -8.36
C GLU A 61 -20.39 0.96 -6.98
N LYS A 62 -19.26 0.31 -6.69
CA LYS A 62 -18.51 0.51 -5.45
C LYS A 62 -17.32 1.47 -5.63
N PRO A 63 -17.08 2.39 -4.69
CA PRO A 63 -15.94 3.30 -4.75
C PRO A 63 -14.64 2.58 -4.39
N HIS A 64 -13.58 2.90 -5.14
CA HIS A 64 -12.25 2.34 -4.95
C HIS A 64 -11.20 3.45 -4.93
N PHE A 65 -10.14 3.24 -4.14
CA PHE A 65 -8.91 3.98 -4.33
C PHE A 65 -8.14 3.37 -5.50
N LYS A 66 -7.72 4.20 -6.45
CA LYS A 66 -6.69 3.82 -7.39
C LYS A 66 -5.35 4.26 -6.84
N ILE A 67 -4.45 3.32 -6.67
CA ILE A 67 -3.15 3.54 -6.07
C ILE A 67 -2.10 3.06 -7.06
N ASP A 68 -1.18 3.96 -7.43
CA ASP A 68 -0.07 3.68 -8.33
C ASP A 68 1.25 3.83 -7.56
N VAL A 69 2.21 2.95 -7.83
CA VAL A 69 3.57 2.96 -7.30
C VAL A 69 4.54 2.94 -8.47
N PHE A 70 5.28 4.01 -8.64
CA PHE A 70 6.28 4.17 -9.69
C PHE A 70 7.67 3.96 -9.12
N GLY A 71 8.54 3.30 -9.87
CA GLY A 71 9.97 3.17 -9.55
C GLY A 71 10.81 3.50 -10.77
N LYS A 72 11.74 4.44 -10.67
CA LYS A 72 12.53 4.90 -11.82
C LYS A 72 13.97 5.21 -11.45
N THR A 73 14.91 4.59 -12.17
CA THR A 73 16.35 4.85 -11.97
C THR A 73 16.71 6.30 -12.31
N LYS A 74 17.59 6.90 -11.52
CA LYS A 74 18.12 8.25 -11.75
C LYS A 74 19.22 8.25 -12.79
N GLY A 75 19.10 9.10 -13.81
CA GLY A 75 20.17 9.53 -14.74
C GLY A 75 21.35 8.56 -14.89
N ALA A 76 22.50 8.92 -14.30
CA ALA A 76 23.75 8.17 -14.41
C ALA A 76 23.74 6.77 -13.77
N ALA A 77 22.81 6.48 -12.83
CA ALA A 77 22.69 5.18 -12.20
C ALA A 77 22.11 4.10 -13.12
N THR A 78 21.67 4.45 -14.34
CA THR A 78 21.25 3.46 -15.36
C THR A 78 22.37 2.50 -15.75
N ILE A 79 23.64 2.84 -15.50
CA ILE A 79 24.78 1.92 -15.70
C ILE A 79 24.67 0.66 -14.83
N PHE A 80 23.98 0.75 -13.68
CA PHE A 80 23.71 -0.38 -12.78
C PHE A 80 22.43 -1.14 -13.14
N GLY A 81 21.70 -0.68 -14.18
CA GLY A 81 20.42 -1.23 -14.59
C GLY A 81 19.35 -0.15 -14.66
N ARG A 82 18.67 -0.05 -15.81
CA ARG A 82 17.51 0.84 -15.97
C ARG A 82 16.25 0.14 -15.49
N VAL A 83 15.48 0.82 -14.64
CA VAL A 83 14.20 0.44 -14.06
C VAL A 83 13.22 1.57 -14.38
N ASN A 84 12.02 1.21 -14.83
CA ASN A 84 10.92 2.13 -15.07
C ASN A 84 9.61 1.36 -14.90
N ASP A 85 9.24 1.19 -13.64
CA ASP A 85 8.17 0.30 -13.23
C ASP A 85 6.95 1.09 -12.77
N ASN A 86 5.78 0.54 -13.03
CA ASN A 86 4.52 0.94 -12.44
C ASN A 86 3.80 -0.30 -11.90
N TRP A 87 3.46 -0.25 -10.62
CA TRP A 87 2.62 -1.21 -9.93
C TRP A 87 1.37 -0.48 -9.47
N GLY A 88 0.20 -1.07 -9.63
CA GLY A 88 -1.00 -0.43 -9.11
C GLY A 88 -2.08 -1.39 -8.66
N THR A 89 -2.99 -0.84 -7.87
CA THR A 89 -4.15 -1.53 -7.33
C THR A 89 -5.38 -0.65 -7.39
N ILE A 90 -6.52 -1.28 -7.65
CA ILE A 90 -7.85 -0.69 -7.51
C ILE A 90 -8.45 -1.33 -6.25
N TRP A 91 -8.38 -0.58 -5.15
CA TRP A 91 -8.62 -1.05 -3.80
C TRP A 91 -10.01 -0.67 -3.32
N ASP A 92 -10.85 -1.66 -3.05
CA ASP A 92 -12.23 -1.49 -2.64
C ASP A 92 -12.26 -0.93 -1.21
N MET A 93 -12.93 0.22 -1.06
CA MET A 93 -12.94 0.93 0.21
C MET A 93 -13.64 0.13 1.31
N GLU A 94 -14.80 -0.45 1.00
CA GLU A 94 -15.64 -1.16 1.97
C GLU A 94 -14.95 -2.43 2.49
N SER A 95 -14.51 -3.28 1.57
CA SER A 95 -13.90 -4.57 1.90
C SER A 95 -12.42 -4.49 2.26
N ARG A 96 -11.76 -3.36 1.96
CA ARG A 96 -10.31 -3.13 2.18
C ARG A 96 -9.43 -4.14 1.43
N LEU A 97 -9.89 -4.60 0.27
CA LEU A 97 -9.26 -5.63 -0.56
C LEU A 97 -9.11 -5.13 -2.00
N PRO A 98 -8.13 -5.66 -2.76
CA PRO A 98 -7.99 -5.31 -4.16
C PRO A 98 -9.09 -5.97 -4.99
N SER A 99 -9.64 -5.20 -5.92
CA SER A 99 -10.48 -5.70 -7.03
C SER A 99 -9.63 -5.97 -8.28
N VAL A 100 -8.61 -5.15 -8.51
CA VAL A 100 -7.67 -5.29 -9.62
C VAL A 100 -6.27 -4.91 -9.15
N SER A 101 -5.25 -5.66 -9.55
CA SER A 101 -3.86 -5.20 -9.52
C SER A 101 -3.25 -5.25 -10.92
N TYR A 102 -2.24 -4.42 -11.16
CA TYR A 102 -1.53 -4.38 -12.43
C TYR A 102 -0.05 -4.05 -12.27
N ARG A 103 0.74 -4.53 -13.22
CA ARG A 103 2.19 -4.33 -13.28
C ARG A 103 2.61 -3.99 -14.70
N HIS A 104 3.36 -2.91 -14.85
CA HIS A 104 4.10 -2.55 -16.06
C HIS A 104 5.57 -2.39 -15.67
N ILE A 105 6.38 -3.41 -15.96
CA ILE A 105 7.78 -3.51 -15.51
C ILE A 105 8.70 -3.31 -16.70
N GLU A 106 9.70 -2.45 -16.55
CA GLU A 106 10.73 -2.18 -17.55
C GLU A 106 12.14 -2.16 -16.95
N GLU A 107 12.74 -3.35 -16.85
CA GLU A 107 14.05 -3.54 -16.24
C GLU A 107 15.08 -3.97 -17.29
N GLY A 108 15.88 -3.04 -17.79
CA GLY A 108 16.83 -3.29 -18.88
C GLY A 108 16.12 -3.84 -20.13
N LYS A 109 16.34 -5.13 -20.44
CA LYS A 109 15.69 -5.86 -21.55
C LYS A 109 14.43 -6.64 -21.14
N TYR A 110 14.19 -6.74 -19.83
CA TYR A 110 13.03 -7.41 -19.28
C TYR A 110 11.80 -6.49 -19.37
N ARG A 111 10.66 -7.08 -19.74
CA ARG A 111 9.37 -6.40 -19.83
C ARG A 111 8.30 -7.33 -19.28
N LYS A 112 7.41 -6.80 -18.44
CA LYS A 112 6.24 -7.53 -17.94
C LYS A 112 5.03 -6.60 -17.92
N HIS A 113 3.92 -7.09 -18.45
CA HIS A 113 2.64 -6.41 -18.42
C HIS A 113 1.61 -7.41 -17.93
N GLU A 114 1.09 -7.18 -16.73
CA GLU A 114 0.19 -8.12 -16.06
C GLU A 114 -0.98 -7.37 -15.43
N LYS A 115 -2.15 -8.01 -15.45
CA LYS A 115 -3.30 -7.62 -14.66
C LYS A 115 -3.84 -8.83 -13.90
N VAL A 116 -4.25 -8.63 -12.66
CA VAL A 116 -4.94 -9.63 -11.87
C VAL A 116 -6.29 -9.06 -11.45
N PHE A 117 -7.36 -9.79 -11.73
CA PHE A 117 -8.71 -9.47 -11.30
C PHE A 117 -9.08 -10.39 -10.13
N PHE A 118 -9.48 -9.81 -9.02
CA PHE A 118 -9.81 -10.54 -7.81
C PHE A 118 -11.32 -10.64 -7.65
N ASP A 119 -11.83 -11.87 -7.62
CA ASP A 119 -13.17 -12.18 -7.11
C ASP A 119 -12.99 -12.71 -5.68
N GLN A 120 -12.90 -11.78 -4.74
CA GLN A 120 -12.67 -12.08 -3.32
C GLN A 120 -13.84 -12.87 -2.72
N GLN A 121 -15.06 -12.76 -3.26
CA GLN A 121 -16.23 -13.50 -2.78
C GLN A 121 -16.20 -14.96 -3.22
N LYS A 122 -15.76 -15.22 -4.45
CA LYS A 122 -15.58 -16.57 -4.98
C LYS A 122 -14.18 -17.15 -4.76
N GLU A 123 -13.33 -16.43 -4.03
CA GLU A 123 -11.96 -16.82 -3.69
C GLU A 123 -11.15 -17.19 -4.95
N LYS A 124 -11.20 -16.31 -5.96
CA LYS A 124 -10.54 -16.51 -7.25
C LYS A 124 -9.75 -15.29 -7.68
N ALA A 125 -8.60 -15.52 -8.29
CA ALA A 125 -7.84 -14.50 -9.00
C ALA A 125 -7.66 -14.91 -10.47
N ARG A 126 -8.09 -14.04 -11.40
CA ARG A 126 -7.91 -14.23 -12.84
C ARG A 126 -6.76 -13.35 -13.29
N MET A 127 -5.64 -13.96 -13.63
CA MET A 127 -4.43 -13.29 -14.09
C MET A 127 -4.39 -13.27 -15.61
N GLN A 128 -4.02 -12.12 -16.18
CA GLN A 128 -3.77 -11.88 -17.59
C GLN A 128 -2.35 -11.35 -17.76
N LEU A 129 -1.55 -12.04 -18.58
CA LEU A 129 -0.20 -11.63 -18.97
C LEU A 129 -0.20 -11.22 -20.43
N PHE A 130 0.34 -10.04 -20.72
CA PHE A 130 0.44 -9.48 -22.06
C PHE A 130 1.87 -9.67 -22.62
N ASP A 131 2.01 -9.51 -23.92
CA ASP A 131 3.31 -9.51 -24.59
C ASP A 131 4.17 -8.32 -24.21
N LYS A 132 5.44 -8.33 -24.64
CA LYS A 132 6.42 -7.29 -24.26
C LYS A 132 6.03 -5.88 -24.71
N GLU A 133 5.18 -5.74 -25.73
CA GLU A 133 4.67 -4.46 -26.22
C GLU A 133 3.36 -4.03 -25.56
N ASN A 134 2.80 -4.85 -24.65
CA ASN A 134 1.51 -4.64 -24.01
C ASN A 134 0.33 -4.52 -25.00
N LYS A 135 0.35 -5.30 -26.08
CA LYS A 135 -0.65 -5.24 -27.16
C LYS A 135 -1.54 -6.48 -27.20
N PHE A 136 -0.97 -7.66 -26.94
CA PHE A 136 -1.65 -8.93 -27.11
C PHE A 136 -1.61 -9.75 -25.83
N LEU A 137 -2.76 -10.35 -25.48
CA LEU A 137 -2.85 -11.30 -24.38
C LEU A 137 -2.05 -12.57 -24.74
N LYS A 138 -1.09 -12.94 -23.88
CA LYS A 138 -0.27 -14.14 -24.04
C LYS A 138 -0.71 -15.32 -23.19
N GLU A 139 -1.17 -15.04 -21.97
CA GLU A 139 -1.59 -16.06 -21.02
C GLU A 139 -2.74 -15.50 -20.20
N GLU A 140 -3.75 -16.33 -19.97
CA GLU A 140 -4.80 -16.08 -19.00
C GLU A 140 -4.97 -17.33 -18.14
N LYS A 141 -5.00 -17.14 -16.82
CA LYS A 141 -5.13 -18.25 -15.87
C LYS A 141 -5.88 -17.83 -14.63
N GLU A 142 -6.75 -18.73 -14.16
CA GLU A 142 -7.45 -18.59 -12.89
C GLU A 142 -6.71 -19.33 -11.79
N TYR A 143 -6.64 -18.72 -10.62
CA TYR A 143 -6.06 -19.23 -9.39
C TYR A 143 -7.12 -19.25 -8.31
N ARG A 144 -7.12 -20.32 -7.49
CA ARG A 144 -7.90 -20.35 -6.26
C ARG A 144 -7.14 -19.60 -5.17
N LEU A 145 -7.86 -18.84 -4.37
CA LEU A 145 -7.34 -18.07 -3.26
C LEU A 145 -7.68 -18.78 -1.94
N PRO A 146 -6.79 -18.80 -0.93
CA PRO A 146 -7.11 -19.33 0.39
C PRO A 146 -7.77 -18.24 1.24
N GLY A 147 -8.96 -17.79 0.83
CA GLY A 147 -9.70 -16.71 1.46
C GLY A 147 -9.37 -15.32 0.90
N LYS A 148 -9.32 -14.31 1.77
CA LYS A 148 -9.08 -12.91 1.38
C LYS A 148 -7.59 -12.65 1.25
N VAL A 149 -7.20 -12.09 0.11
CA VAL A 149 -5.79 -11.81 -0.19
C VAL A 149 -5.58 -10.39 -0.67
N GLN A 150 -4.42 -9.83 -0.35
CA GLN A 150 -3.94 -8.56 -0.87
C GLN A 150 -3.00 -8.78 -2.09
N ASP A 151 -2.87 -7.81 -2.97
CA ASP A 151 -1.67 -7.64 -3.79
C ASP A 151 -0.61 -6.82 -3.02
N ILE A 152 0.61 -6.70 -3.55
CA ILE A 152 1.72 -5.99 -2.87
C ILE A 152 1.35 -4.54 -2.49
N VAL A 153 0.75 -3.77 -3.41
CA VAL A 153 0.41 -2.36 -3.17
C VAL A 153 -0.77 -2.25 -2.21
N SER A 154 -1.81 -3.07 -2.41
CA SER A 154 -2.97 -3.08 -1.51
C SER A 154 -2.61 -3.53 -0.10
N GLY A 155 -1.71 -4.51 0.07
CA GLY A 155 -1.27 -5.01 1.37
C GLY A 155 -0.57 -3.94 2.16
N PHE A 156 0.27 -3.15 1.50
CA PHE A 156 0.89 -1.98 2.11
C PHE A 156 -0.14 -0.96 2.61
N TYR A 157 -1.15 -0.60 1.80
CA TYR A 157 -2.18 0.35 2.24
C TYR A 157 -3.12 -0.24 3.30
N TYR A 158 -3.40 -1.54 3.23
CA TYR A 158 -4.17 -2.27 4.22
C TYR A 158 -3.50 -2.22 5.60
N LEU A 159 -2.17 -2.41 5.69
CA LEU A 159 -1.41 -2.30 6.94
C LEU A 159 -1.65 -0.97 7.66
N ARG A 160 -1.73 0.13 6.92
CA ARG A 160 -1.94 1.46 7.51
C ARG A 160 -3.28 1.54 8.24
N THR A 161 -4.27 0.75 7.80
CA THR A 161 -5.61 0.69 8.39
C THR A 161 -5.68 -0.15 9.66
N LEU A 162 -4.63 -0.92 9.98
CA LEU A 162 -4.59 -1.73 11.19
C LEU A 162 -4.32 -0.86 12.42
N ASP A 163 -4.89 -1.28 13.53
CA ASP A 163 -4.53 -0.75 14.83
C ASP A 163 -3.22 -1.42 15.29
N LEU A 164 -2.19 -0.59 15.51
CA LEU A 164 -0.86 -1.03 15.91
C LEU A 164 -0.55 -0.65 17.37
N SER A 165 -1.46 0.04 18.07
CA SER A 165 -1.16 0.66 19.37
C SER A 165 -0.90 -0.34 20.49
N ASN A 166 -1.43 -1.57 20.36
CA ASN A 166 -1.39 -2.59 21.40
C ASN A 166 -0.36 -3.70 21.12
N LEU A 167 0.47 -3.54 20.09
CA LEU A 167 1.49 -4.54 19.75
C LEU A 167 2.60 -4.60 20.82
N GLN A 168 3.01 -5.82 21.15
CA GLN A 168 4.16 -6.12 21.99
C GLN A 168 5.32 -6.61 21.12
N VAL A 169 6.55 -6.31 21.52
CA VAL A 169 7.75 -6.75 20.79
C VAL A 169 7.70 -8.27 20.59
N GLY A 170 7.86 -8.71 19.34
CA GLY A 170 7.73 -10.11 18.93
C GLY A 170 6.36 -10.50 18.38
N ASP A 171 5.33 -9.66 18.54
CA ASP A 171 4.04 -9.84 17.89
C ASP A 171 4.21 -9.82 16.37
N THR A 172 3.39 -10.61 15.68
CA THR A 172 3.41 -10.72 14.22
C THR A 172 2.10 -10.22 13.63
N VAL A 173 2.20 -9.33 12.65
CA VAL A 173 1.10 -8.94 11.78
C VAL A 173 1.19 -9.76 10.50
N GLU A 174 0.19 -10.60 10.24
CA GLU A 174 0.14 -11.46 9.07
C GLU A 174 -0.69 -10.83 7.95
N ILE A 175 -0.17 -10.88 6.71
CA ILE A 175 -0.90 -10.52 5.50
C ILE A 175 -0.80 -11.67 4.50
N LEU A 176 -1.95 -12.20 4.13
CA LEU A 176 -2.06 -13.12 3.02
C LEU A 176 -2.08 -12.32 1.70
N GLY A 177 -1.12 -12.60 0.82
CA GLY A 177 -0.96 -11.95 -0.46
C GLY A 177 -1.04 -12.91 -1.64
N PHE A 178 -1.49 -12.43 -2.79
CA PHE A 178 -1.32 -13.11 -4.08
C PHE A 178 -0.42 -12.26 -4.97
N PHE A 179 0.70 -12.83 -5.35
CA PHE A 179 1.70 -12.17 -6.17
C PHE A 179 2.35 -13.19 -7.09
N ASP A 180 2.71 -12.79 -8.31
CA ASP A 180 3.42 -13.64 -9.28
C ASP A 180 3.00 -15.11 -9.36
N LYS A 181 1.68 -15.35 -9.43
CA LYS A 181 1.07 -16.70 -9.54
C LYS A 181 1.14 -17.54 -8.26
N GLU A 182 1.58 -16.96 -7.14
CA GLU A 182 1.79 -17.62 -5.85
C GLU A 182 1.02 -16.90 -4.72
N ILE A 183 0.75 -17.66 -3.66
CA ILE A 183 0.23 -17.13 -2.40
C ILE A 183 1.41 -16.93 -1.46
N TYR A 184 1.51 -15.74 -0.88
CA TYR A 184 2.52 -15.39 0.10
C TYR A 184 1.84 -15.13 1.44
N ASN A 185 2.43 -15.64 2.52
CA ASN A 185 2.10 -15.16 3.86
C ASN A 185 3.22 -14.23 4.32
N ILE A 186 2.93 -12.93 4.35
CA ILE A 186 3.87 -11.91 4.79
C ILE A 186 3.69 -11.75 6.29
N ASN A 187 4.67 -12.20 7.05
CA ASN A 187 4.71 -12.04 8.50
C ASN A 187 5.59 -10.85 8.85
N LEU A 188 5.00 -9.78 9.38
CA LEU A 188 5.72 -8.60 9.86
C LEU A 188 5.88 -8.69 11.37
N ILE A 189 7.11 -8.89 11.83
CA ILE A 189 7.44 -8.99 13.24
C ILE A 189 7.64 -7.57 13.78
N TYR A 190 6.92 -7.21 14.83
CA TYR A 190 7.06 -5.92 15.48
C TYR A 190 8.28 -5.92 16.41
N GLU A 191 9.20 -4.99 16.16
CA GLU A 191 10.46 -4.87 16.91
C GLU A 191 10.44 -3.76 17.96
N GLY A 192 9.34 -3.01 18.05
CA GLY A 192 9.16 -1.93 19.02
C GLY A 192 9.10 -0.56 18.35
N GLN A 193 9.63 0.44 19.05
CA GLN A 193 9.50 1.84 18.68
C GLN A 193 10.86 2.53 18.70
N GLU A 194 11.05 3.44 17.75
CA GLU A 194 12.26 4.26 17.67
C GLU A 194 11.89 5.65 17.14
N ARG A 195 12.54 6.67 17.70
CA ARG A 195 12.52 8.02 17.13
C ARG A 195 13.71 8.15 16.19
N ILE A 196 13.44 8.41 14.91
CA ILE A 196 14.49 8.51 13.89
C ILE A 196 14.50 9.90 13.25
N GLU A 197 15.70 10.35 12.88
CA GLU A 197 15.88 11.51 12.01
C GLU A 197 15.64 11.09 10.55
N THR A 198 14.85 11.89 9.82
CA THR A 198 14.54 11.69 8.41
C THR A 198 14.66 13.01 7.66
N GLU A 199 14.66 12.97 6.33
CA GLU A 199 14.70 14.20 5.53
C GLU A 199 13.48 15.12 5.74
N ILE A 200 12.35 14.56 6.18
CA ILE A 200 11.14 15.31 6.51
C ILE A 200 11.01 15.60 8.02
N GLY A 201 12.13 15.56 8.75
CA GLY A 201 12.23 15.84 10.18
C GLY A 201 12.25 14.59 11.06
N GLU A 202 12.32 14.78 12.37
CA GLU A 202 12.27 13.68 13.33
C GLU A 202 10.88 13.04 13.38
N LYS A 203 10.84 11.71 13.48
CA LYS A 203 9.60 10.92 13.50
C LYS A 203 9.65 9.86 14.59
N ASP A 204 8.59 9.80 15.40
CA ASP A 204 8.32 8.64 16.25
C ASP A 204 7.73 7.52 15.37
N THR A 205 8.32 6.33 15.45
CA THR A 205 8.00 5.24 14.52
C THR A 205 7.75 3.91 15.23
N PHE A 206 6.93 3.06 14.59
CA PHE A 206 6.89 1.63 14.81
C PHE A 206 7.91 0.95 13.89
N ILE A 207 8.60 -0.08 14.41
CA ILE A 207 9.60 -0.84 13.67
C ILE A 207 9.05 -2.22 13.36
N PHE A 208 9.13 -2.62 12.09
CA PHE A 208 8.75 -3.94 11.64
C PHE A 208 9.84 -4.60 10.81
N SER A 209 9.96 -5.92 10.95
CA SER A 209 10.81 -6.74 10.10
C SER A 209 10.01 -7.86 9.44
N PRO A 210 9.96 -7.94 8.10
CA PRO A 210 9.35 -9.08 7.43
C PRO A 210 10.17 -10.35 7.66
N GLN A 211 9.48 -11.44 7.94
CA GLN A 211 10.08 -12.76 7.98
C GLN A 211 10.51 -13.16 6.56
N ILE A 212 11.82 -13.22 6.33
CA ILE A 212 12.39 -13.58 5.03
C ILE A 212 13.11 -14.93 5.15
N PRO A 213 12.76 -15.94 4.31
CA PRO A 213 13.49 -17.21 4.29
C PRO A 213 14.97 -17.00 4.01
N LYS A 214 15.83 -17.75 4.71
CA LYS A 214 17.30 -17.68 4.51
C LYS A 214 17.64 -17.88 3.03
N ASN A 215 18.42 -16.96 2.48
CA ASN A 215 18.88 -16.99 1.10
C ASN A 215 20.26 -16.31 0.98
N LYS A 216 20.84 -16.31 -0.22
CA LYS A 216 22.19 -15.77 -0.48
C LYS A 216 22.24 -14.26 -0.65
N LEU A 217 21.08 -13.60 -0.84
CA LEU A 217 20.99 -12.17 -1.14
C LEU A 217 21.07 -11.33 0.13
N PHE A 218 20.39 -11.78 1.18
CA PHE A 218 20.20 -11.05 2.42
C PHE A 218 21.11 -11.54 3.55
N ARG A 219 21.49 -10.64 4.47
CA ARG A 219 22.32 -10.95 5.63
C ARG A 219 21.59 -10.61 6.93
N GLY A 220 21.71 -11.50 7.92
CA GLY A 220 21.11 -11.33 9.24
C GLY A 220 19.81 -12.10 9.42
N GLU A 221 19.29 -12.09 10.64
CA GLU A 221 18.01 -12.71 10.99
C GLU A 221 16.83 -11.83 10.54
N PHE A 222 16.96 -10.52 10.71
CA PHE A 222 16.04 -9.50 10.21
C PHE A 222 16.74 -8.64 9.15
N PRO A 223 16.83 -9.13 7.90
CA PRO A 223 17.60 -8.45 6.87
C PRO A 223 16.90 -7.22 6.31
N VAL A 224 15.61 -7.03 6.59
CA VAL A 224 14.84 -5.86 6.16
C VAL A 224 14.19 -5.26 7.39
N THR A 225 14.31 -3.95 7.57
CA THR A 225 13.67 -3.20 8.65
C THR A 225 12.85 -2.07 8.04
N VAL A 226 11.64 -1.87 8.54
CA VAL A 226 10.65 -0.89 8.07
C VAL A 226 10.27 0.01 9.25
N TRP A 227 10.43 1.32 9.10
CA TRP A 227 10.00 2.32 10.07
C TRP A 227 8.75 3.02 9.55
N VAL A 228 7.67 2.96 10.34
CA VAL A 228 6.35 3.53 10.01
C VAL A 228 5.98 4.58 11.06
N THR A 229 5.46 5.74 10.67
CA THR A 229 5.05 6.78 11.63
C THR A 229 4.02 6.26 12.63
N GLN A 230 4.08 6.75 13.87
CA GLN A 230 3.06 6.48 14.90
C GLN A 230 1.83 7.40 14.79
N ASP A 231 1.85 8.38 13.89
CA ASP A 231 0.70 9.23 13.63
C ASP A 231 -0.44 8.48 12.93
N GLN A 232 -1.59 9.15 12.78
CA GLN A 232 -2.78 8.53 12.19
C GLN A 232 -2.57 8.12 10.72
N ASN A 233 -1.63 8.73 10.00
CA ASN A 233 -1.35 8.41 8.59
C ASN A 233 -0.60 7.07 8.43
N LYS A 234 0.22 6.69 9.42
CA LYS A 234 1.04 5.47 9.45
C LYS A 234 1.85 5.27 8.16
N ILE A 235 2.55 6.30 7.70
CA ILE A 235 3.35 6.23 6.48
C ILE A 235 4.73 5.62 6.78
N PRO A 236 5.30 4.79 5.89
CA PRO A 236 6.69 4.40 6.01
C PRO A 236 7.56 5.62 5.76
N VAL A 237 8.57 5.78 6.60
CA VAL A 237 9.55 6.87 6.47
C VAL A 237 10.92 6.33 6.06
N LYS A 238 11.18 5.05 6.34
CA LYS A 238 12.42 4.38 5.99
C LYS A 238 12.20 2.88 5.81
N ILE A 239 12.85 2.30 4.80
CA ILE A 239 13.05 0.85 4.66
C ILE A 239 14.53 0.61 4.43
N LYS A 240 15.13 -0.29 5.19
CA LYS A 240 16.53 -0.68 5.05
C LYS A 240 16.63 -2.17 4.81
N ALA A 241 17.24 -2.55 3.70
CA ALA A 241 17.55 -3.95 3.38
C ALA A 241 19.07 -4.18 3.46
N ASN A 242 19.49 -5.02 4.39
CA ASN A 242 20.86 -5.49 4.58
C ASN A 242 21.15 -6.63 3.59
N LEU A 243 21.93 -6.31 2.57
CA LEU A 243 22.37 -7.26 1.56
C LEU A 243 23.68 -7.91 2.01
N PHE A 244 24.10 -8.98 1.33
CA PHE A 244 25.39 -9.61 1.62
C PHE A 244 26.56 -8.62 1.44
N LEU A 245 26.46 -7.75 0.43
CA LEU A 245 27.34 -6.61 0.20
C LEU A 245 26.48 -5.35 0.28
N GLY A 246 26.81 -4.43 1.19
CA GLY A 246 26.12 -3.14 1.34
C GLY A 246 24.68 -3.22 1.85
N SER A 247 23.95 -2.11 1.66
CA SER A 247 22.55 -1.99 2.05
C SER A 247 21.79 -1.17 1.03
N LEU A 248 20.57 -1.59 0.71
CA LEU A 248 19.61 -0.78 -0.02
C LEU A 248 18.77 0.01 1.00
N ASN A 249 18.63 1.32 0.82
CA ASN A 249 17.77 2.16 1.64
C ASN A 249 16.70 2.80 0.77
N LEU A 250 15.47 2.85 1.28
CA LEU A 250 14.36 3.61 0.74
C LEU A 250 13.97 4.64 1.81
N GLU A 251 14.17 5.92 1.55
CA GLU A 251 13.88 6.99 2.54
C GLU A 251 12.85 7.96 1.98
N LEU A 252 11.89 8.36 2.80
CA LEU A 252 10.82 9.27 2.42
C LEU A 252 11.38 10.69 2.27
N LYS A 253 11.25 11.26 1.08
CA LYS A 253 11.70 12.60 0.69
C LYS A 253 10.60 13.64 0.85
N SER A 254 9.36 13.28 0.51
CA SER A 254 8.22 14.17 0.64
C SER A 254 6.92 13.38 0.84
N ALA A 255 6.00 13.96 1.59
CA ALA A 255 4.65 13.46 1.76
C ALA A 255 3.67 14.62 1.58
N ARG A 256 2.71 14.47 0.65
CA ARG A 256 1.75 15.51 0.28
C ARG A 256 0.36 14.91 0.20
N GLY A 257 -0.66 15.73 0.46
CA GLY A 257 -2.05 15.27 0.39
C GLY A 257 -2.39 14.19 1.43
N LEU A 258 -1.66 14.14 2.54
CA LEU A 258 -1.99 13.31 3.70
C LEU A 258 -3.36 13.71 4.26
N ARG A 259 -4.01 12.78 4.96
CA ARG A 259 -5.29 13.09 5.61
C ARG A 259 -5.09 13.88 6.89
N TYR A 260 -4.10 13.50 7.69
CA TYR A 260 -3.82 14.06 9.02
C TYR A 260 -2.50 14.82 9.07
#